data_AF-A0A1Q4GCM5-F1
#
_entry.id   AF-A0A1Q4GCM5-F1
#
_cell.length_a   1.000
_cell.length_b   1.000
_cell.length_c   1.000
_cell.angle_alpha   90.00
_cell.angle_beta   90.00
_cell.angle_gamma   90.00
#
_symmetry.space_group_name_H-M   'P 1'
#
loop_
_entity.id
_entity.type
_entity.pdbx_description
1 polymer ?
#
loop_
_entity_poly.entity_id
_entity_poly.type
_entity_poly.pdbx_seq_one_letter_code
_entity_poly.pdbx_strand_id
1 'polypeptide(L)'
;MANQFLVKNTMADMRALSAIEIAALQNGTYDGVELLGYHEKGDTAAPIIYYLAPVSPDPGADDGGRVIAVQSNKLVHEFADQIDVRYFGVSATITDNTVQFQKLVNLAIVKGLNVYFDGFYAIKNIQIDQANNIKFYSNNGGLYQYVAGRNFINLTNSSKVTFEGLKIKGFGQFEIPQGESGTYYHNVYISDCSEISFDRCEVFNATRGGILSIRTNYLSVNNCRFYQNRSMFDLSYGYTHTKYDGRP
;
A
#
# COMPACT_ATOMS: atom_id res chain seq x y z
N MET A 1 -15.24 17.88 31.40
CA MET A 1 -15.51 18.58 30.12
C MET A 1 -15.39 17.54 29.03
N ALA A 2 -16.29 17.50 28.05
CA ALA A 2 -16.09 16.64 26.90
C ALA A 2 -14.89 17.19 26.14
N ASN A 3 -13.85 16.38 25.95
CA ASN A 3 -12.68 16.80 25.21
C ASN A 3 -13.10 17.10 23.76
N GLN A 4 -12.90 18.35 23.35
CA GLN A 4 -13.32 18.82 22.03
C GLN A 4 -12.15 18.65 21.06
N PHE A 5 -12.44 18.13 19.86
CA PHE A 5 -11.49 18.07 18.76
C PHE A 5 -11.72 19.23 17.78
N LEU A 6 -10.65 19.71 17.16
CA LEU A 6 -10.75 20.57 15.98
C LEU A 6 -11.18 19.72 14.79
N VAL A 7 -12.32 20.04 14.18
CA VAL A 7 -12.82 19.28 13.03
C VAL A 7 -12.28 19.87 11.73
N LYS A 8 -11.68 19.03 10.88
CA LYS A 8 -11.22 19.38 9.53
C LYS A 8 -11.83 18.44 8.51
N ASN A 9 -12.34 19.00 7.40
CA ASN A 9 -13.02 18.20 6.39
C ASN A 9 -12.03 17.44 5.51
N THR A 10 -10.86 18.03 5.25
CA THR A 10 -9.85 17.49 4.33
C THR A 10 -8.43 17.61 4.88
N MET A 11 -7.50 16.81 4.35
CA MET A 11 -6.07 16.89 4.66
C MET A 11 -5.49 18.27 4.30
N ALA A 12 -6.03 18.92 3.27
CA ALA A 12 -5.66 20.28 2.90
C ALA A 12 -6.04 21.28 4.01
N ASP A 13 -7.26 21.18 4.56
CA ASP A 13 -7.70 22.04 5.68
C ASP A 13 -6.87 21.81 6.94
N MET A 14 -6.46 20.56 7.19
CA MET A 14 -5.58 20.23 8.32
C MET A 14 -4.16 20.78 8.14
N ARG A 15 -3.61 20.74 6.93
CA ARG A 15 -2.31 21.39 6.61
C ARG A 15 -2.39 22.92 6.67
N ALA A 16 -3.58 23.48 6.48
CA ALA A 16 -3.85 24.91 6.52
C ALA A 16 -4.28 25.42 7.91
N LEU A 17 -4.06 24.67 9.00
CA LEU A 17 -4.33 25.16 10.36
C LEU A 17 -3.65 26.52 10.60
N SER A 18 -4.42 27.45 11.14
CA SER A 18 -3.95 28.78 11.51
C SER A 18 -3.05 28.74 12.74
N ALA A 19 -2.23 29.78 12.92
CA ALA A 19 -1.41 29.92 14.13
C ALA A 19 -2.24 29.92 15.43
N ILE A 20 -3.48 30.42 15.38
CA ILE A 20 -4.40 30.44 16.53
C ILE A 20 -4.86 29.02 16.88
N GLU A 21 -5.24 28.22 15.89
CA GLU A 21 -5.65 26.82 16.11
C GLU A 21 -4.48 25.97 16.63
N ILE A 22 -3.27 26.20 16.12
CA ILE A 22 -2.06 25.57 16.63
C ILE A 22 -1.79 25.95 18.09
N ALA A 23 -1.90 27.24 18.45
CA ALA A 23 -1.74 27.68 19.83
C ALA A 23 -2.81 27.07 20.75
N ALA A 24 -4.04 26.91 20.25
CA ALA A 24 -5.12 26.25 21.00
C ALA A 24 -4.84 24.76 21.26
N LEU A 25 -4.26 24.04 20.30
CA LEU A 25 -3.78 22.67 20.48
C LEU A 25 -2.65 22.59 21.51
N GLN A 26 -1.65 23.48 21.41
CA GLN A 26 -0.52 23.53 22.34
C GLN A 26 -0.94 23.83 23.78
N ASN A 27 -1.94 24.68 23.97
CA ASN A 27 -2.47 25.05 25.27
C ASN A 27 -3.51 24.04 25.81
N GLY A 28 -3.79 22.96 25.09
CA GLY A 28 -4.76 21.94 25.50
C GLY A 28 -6.23 22.40 25.47
N THR A 29 -6.56 23.44 24.69
CA THR A 29 -7.96 23.83 24.43
C THR A 29 -8.68 22.76 23.61
N TYR A 30 -7.94 22.10 22.71
CA TYR A 30 -8.37 20.95 21.96
C TYR A 30 -7.41 19.80 22.19
N ASP A 31 -7.94 18.58 22.28
CA ASP A 31 -7.13 17.37 22.46
C ASP A 31 -6.36 17.01 21.18
N GLY A 32 -6.88 17.41 20.03
CA GLY A 32 -6.33 17.06 18.73
C GLY A 32 -7.18 17.56 17.58
N VAL A 33 -6.95 17.00 16.42
CA VAL A 33 -7.68 17.28 15.18
C VAL A 33 -8.40 16.01 14.73
N GLU A 34 -9.72 16.10 14.53
CA GLU A 34 -10.52 15.07 13.88
C GLU A 34 -10.64 15.38 12.38
N LEU A 35 -10.03 14.53 11.57
CA LEU A 35 -10.03 14.63 10.12
C LEU A 35 -11.15 13.77 9.54
N LEU A 36 -12.10 14.37 8.83
CA LEU A 36 -13.29 13.67 8.30
C LEU A 36 -13.07 13.00 6.92
N GLY A 37 -11.92 13.23 6.30
CA GLY A 37 -11.56 12.69 4.99
C GLY A 37 -10.21 13.22 4.50
N TYR A 38 -9.60 12.58 3.51
CA TYR A 38 -8.31 12.94 2.96
C TYR A 38 -8.41 14.05 1.90
N HIS A 39 -9.12 13.80 0.81
CA HIS A 39 -9.35 14.76 -0.27
C HIS A 39 -10.70 15.44 -0.12
N GLU A 40 -11.72 14.68 0.27
CA GLU A 40 -13.09 15.16 0.50
C GLU A 40 -13.67 14.53 1.77
N LYS A 41 -14.62 15.20 2.40
CA LYS A 41 -15.28 14.67 3.59
C LYS A 41 -15.93 13.32 3.31
N GLY A 42 -15.57 12.31 4.10
CA GLY A 42 -16.14 10.96 4.02
C GLY A 42 -15.49 10.03 2.99
N ASP A 43 -14.38 10.44 2.37
CA ASP A 43 -13.65 9.58 1.43
C ASP A 43 -12.79 8.51 2.13
N THR A 44 -12.54 8.62 3.44
CA THR A 44 -11.85 7.60 4.25
C THR A 44 -12.84 6.63 4.93
N ALA A 45 -12.34 5.51 5.48
CA ALA A 45 -13.20 4.51 6.14
C ALA A 45 -13.95 5.06 7.37
N ALA A 46 -13.25 5.90 8.13
CA ALA A 46 -13.76 6.61 9.29
C ALA A 46 -12.95 7.92 9.45
N PRO A 47 -13.44 8.86 10.27
CA PRO A 47 -12.62 9.98 10.72
C PRO A 47 -11.34 9.51 11.42
N ILE A 48 -10.27 10.27 11.27
CA ILE A 48 -8.97 9.99 11.87
C ILE A 48 -8.67 11.06 12.92
N ILE A 49 -8.28 10.66 14.12
CA ILE A 49 -7.86 11.58 15.16
C ILE A 49 -6.34 11.71 15.13
N TYR A 50 -5.86 12.94 14.98
CA TYR A 50 -4.45 13.28 15.10
C TYR A 50 -4.21 14.09 16.36
N TYR A 51 -3.13 13.76 17.06
CA TYR A 51 -2.67 14.48 18.24
C TYR A 51 -1.45 15.33 17.92
N LEU A 52 -1.27 16.42 18.66
CA LEU A 52 -0.03 17.17 18.58
C LEU A 52 1.13 16.28 19.03
N ALA A 53 2.12 16.09 18.16
CA ALA A 53 3.28 15.28 18.47
C ALA A 53 4.18 15.99 19.50
N PRO A 54 4.83 15.25 20.42
CA PRO A 54 5.84 15.82 21.28
C PRO A 54 7.05 16.28 20.45
N VAL A 55 7.82 17.25 20.97
CA VAL A 55 9.08 17.69 20.35
C VAL A 55 10.14 16.58 20.42
N SER A 56 10.09 15.74 21.46
CA SER A 56 11.01 14.62 21.65
C SER A 56 10.27 13.42 22.27
N PRO A 57 10.42 12.20 21.71
CA PRO A 57 11.13 11.90 20.46
C PRO A 57 10.39 12.46 19.23
N ASP A 58 11.14 12.89 18.22
CA ASP A 58 10.56 13.31 16.94
C ASP A 58 9.85 12.10 16.27
N PRO A 59 8.56 12.18 15.92
CA PRO A 59 7.82 11.08 15.30
C PRO A 59 8.26 10.73 13.87
N GLY A 60 9.12 11.56 13.25
CA GLY A 60 9.62 11.40 11.89
C GLY A 60 9.20 12.52 10.93
N ALA A 61 9.56 12.38 9.66
CA ALA A 61 9.14 13.32 8.61
C ALA A 61 7.65 13.16 8.26
N ASP A 62 7.10 14.14 7.55
CA ASP A 62 5.75 14.05 6.99
C ASP A 62 5.67 12.89 5.98
N ASP A 63 4.85 11.89 6.32
CA ASP A 63 4.61 10.72 5.48
C ASP A 63 3.26 10.79 4.76
N GLY A 64 2.51 11.88 4.94
CA GLY A 64 1.23 12.10 4.32
C GLY A 64 0.10 11.24 4.87
N GLY A 65 0.28 10.50 5.97
CA GLY A 65 -0.77 9.67 6.56
C GLY A 65 -0.67 9.59 8.08
N ARG A 66 0.41 9.03 8.64
CA ARG A 66 0.61 8.90 10.09
C ARG A 66 1.11 10.20 10.70
N VAL A 67 2.09 10.85 10.07
CA VAL A 67 2.71 12.10 10.54
C VAL A 67 2.44 13.19 9.52
N ILE A 68 1.81 14.27 9.96
CA ILE A 68 1.50 15.44 9.14
C ILE A 68 2.22 16.66 9.70
N ALA A 69 3.10 17.25 8.91
CA ALA A 69 3.76 18.49 9.26
C ALA A 69 2.82 19.67 9.01
N VAL A 70 2.69 20.53 10.02
CA VAL A 70 1.85 21.72 9.98
C VAL A 70 2.61 22.88 10.61
N GLN A 71 3.04 23.82 9.78
CA GLN A 71 3.99 24.88 10.17
C GLN A 71 5.25 24.24 10.82
N SER A 72 5.63 24.70 12.03
CA SER A 72 6.74 24.13 12.81
C SER A 72 6.33 22.96 13.73
N ASN A 73 5.10 22.48 13.64
CA ASN A 73 4.56 21.40 14.48
C ASN A 73 4.30 20.15 13.64
N LYS A 74 4.04 19.03 14.34
CA LYS A 74 3.63 17.77 13.72
C LYS A 74 2.38 17.25 14.40
N LEU A 75 1.47 16.71 13.62
CA LEU A 75 0.30 15.98 14.05
C LEU A 75 0.55 14.49 13.79
N VAL A 76 0.20 13.63 14.74
CA VAL A 76 0.44 12.18 14.66
C VAL A 76 -0.81 11.38 14.97
N HIS A 77 -1.06 10.36 14.16
CA HIS A 77 -2.01 9.29 14.43
C HIS A 77 -1.21 7.99 14.57
N GLU A 78 -1.56 7.09 15.49
CA GLU A 78 -0.90 5.78 15.59
C GLU A 78 -1.89 4.69 15.15
N PHE A 79 -1.57 4.03 14.04
CA PHE A 79 -2.31 2.88 13.53
C PHE A 79 -1.95 1.64 14.37
N ALA A 80 -2.96 0.89 14.82
CA ALA A 80 -2.75 -0.26 15.71
C ALA A 80 -2.58 -1.60 14.96
N ASP A 81 -3.53 -1.94 14.08
CA ASP A 81 -3.57 -3.29 13.46
C ASP A 81 -3.41 -3.27 11.93
N GLN A 82 -3.97 -2.24 11.29
CA GLN A 82 -4.00 -2.12 9.84
C GLN A 82 -4.07 -0.67 9.40
N ILE A 83 -3.76 -0.45 8.12
CA ILE A 83 -3.89 0.82 7.44
C ILE A 83 -4.83 0.62 6.23
N ASP A 84 -5.93 1.37 6.18
CA ASP A 84 -6.71 1.56 4.95
C ASP A 84 -5.94 2.50 4.02
N VAL A 85 -5.76 2.11 2.75
CA VAL A 85 -4.97 2.89 1.80
C VAL A 85 -5.40 4.35 1.64
N ARG A 86 -6.69 4.65 1.85
CA ARG A 86 -7.25 6.00 1.73
C ARG A 86 -6.73 6.96 2.80
N TYR A 87 -6.24 6.45 3.93
CA TYR A 87 -5.61 7.26 4.98
C TYR A 87 -4.27 7.88 4.54
N PHE A 88 -3.70 7.44 3.42
CA PHE A 88 -2.53 8.04 2.77
C PHE A 88 -2.88 8.82 1.50
N GLY A 89 -4.18 9.05 1.26
CA GLY A 89 -4.65 9.79 0.08
C GLY A 89 -4.68 8.97 -1.19
N VAL A 90 -4.60 7.65 -1.10
CA VAL A 90 -4.83 6.77 -2.24
C VAL A 90 -6.30 6.90 -2.65
N SER A 91 -6.56 7.17 -3.93
CA SER A 91 -7.91 7.36 -4.46
C SER A 91 -8.05 6.75 -5.85
N ALA A 92 -9.24 6.21 -6.14
CA ALA A 92 -9.60 5.70 -7.46
C ALA A 92 -9.73 6.81 -8.51
N THR A 93 -9.88 8.07 -8.08
CA THR A 93 -9.93 9.25 -8.96
C THR A 93 -8.54 9.77 -9.35
N ILE A 94 -7.49 9.29 -8.68
CA ILE A 94 -6.10 9.66 -8.97
C ILE A 94 -5.50 8.63 -9.94
N THR A 95 -4.98 9.13 -11.05
CA THR A 95 -4.35 8.29 -12.10
C THR A 95 -3.06 7.62 -11.63
N ASP A 96 -2.30 8.24 -10.74
CA ASP A 96 -1.06 7.69 -10.21
C ASP A 96 -0.97 7.87 -8.69
N ASN A 97 -1.27 6.79 -7.96
CA ASN A 97 -1.16 6.75 -6.50
C ASN A 97 0.22 6.24 -6.01
N THR A 98 1.21 6.10 -6.89
CA THR A 98 2.48 5.41 -6.57
C THR A 98 3.19 6.00 -5.36
N VAL A 99 3.25 7.33 -5.27
CA VAL A 99 3.98 8.00 -4.17
C VAL A 99 3.27 7.80 -2.84
N GLN A 100 1.95 8.01 -2.81
CA GLN A 100 1.12 7.84 -1.61
C GLN A 100 1.17 6.39 -1.12
N PHE A 101 1.00 5.45 -2.05
CA PHE A 101 1.01 4.04 -1.75
C PHE A 101 2.39 3.56 -1.29
N GLN A 102 3.49 4.04 -1.88
CA GLN A 102 4.84 3.70 -1.41
C GLN A 102 5.12 4.20 0.01
N LYS A 103 4.66 5.42 0.36
CA LYS A 103 4.79 5.93 1.74
C LYS A 103 4.05 5.05 2.74
N LEU A 104 2.82 4.65 2.40
CA LEU A 104 2.03 3.72 3.22
C LEU A 104 2.76 2.38 3.40
N VAL A 105 3.24 1.78 2.31
CA VAL A 105 3.94 0.48 2.34
C VAL A 105 5.17 0.56 3.22
N ASN A 106 5.97 1.63 3.09
CA ASN A 106 7.15 1.82 3.94
C ASN A 106 6.78 1.90 5.42
N LEU A 107 5.71 2.61 5.77
CA LEU A 107 5.24 2.66 7.15
C LEU A 107 4.76 1.28 7.63
N ALA A 108 3.95 0.58 6.83
CA ALA A 108 3.45 -0.74 7.15
C ALA A 108 4.58 -1.72 7.43
N ILE A 109 5.67 -1.65 6.65
CA ILE A 109 6.88 -2.45 6.85
C ILE A 109 7.56 -2.13 8.18
N VAL A 110 7.82 -0.86 8.45
CA VAL A 110 8.50 -0.43 9.68
C VAL A 110 7.68 -0.77 10.95
N LYS A 111 6.35 -0.71 10.86
CA LYS A 111 5.45 -0.90 12.00
C LYS A 111 4.87 -2.31 12.11
N GLY A 112 5.05 -3.17 11.10
CA GLY A 112 4.44 -4.49 11.05
C GLY A 112 2.90 -4.45 10.93
N LEU A 113 2.38 -3.48 10.18
CA LEU A 113 0.93 -3.27 10.02
C LEU A 113 0.42 -3.91 8.74
N ASN A 114 -0.80 -4.44 8.79
CA ASN A 114 -1.47 -4.95 7.59
C ASN A 114 -2.00 -3.80 6.71
N VAL A 115 -2.13 -4.05 5.42
CA VAL A 115 -2.61 -3.06 4.43
C VAL A 115 -3.93 -3.53 3.84
N TYR A 116 -4.96 -2.70 3.97
CA TYR A 116 -6.31 -2.97 3.48
C TYR A 116 -6.65 -2.11 2.26
N PHE A 117 -7.23 -2.74 1.24
CA PHE A 117 -7.75 -2.08 0.05
C PHE A 117 -9.27 -2.23 0.00
N ASP A 118 -9.99 -1.11 0.00
CA ASP A 118 -11.43 -1.05 -0.22
C ASP A 118 -11.79 -0.93 -1.72
N GLY A 119 -10.85 -0.45 -2.54
CA GLY A 119 -11.03 -0.18 -3.96
C GLY A 119 -9.91 -0.72 -4.84
N PHE A 120 -9.98 -0.40 -6.14
CA PHE A 120 -9.02 -0.83 -7.15
C PHE A 120 -8.22 0.36 -7.66
N TYR A 121 -6.92 0.41 -7.35
CA TYR A 121 -6.14 1.64 -7.43
C TYR A 121 -5.05 1.61 -8.49
N ALA A 122 -4.87 2.75 -9.16
CA ALA A 122 -3.87 2.95 -10.19
C ALA A 122 -2.51 3.25 -9.57
N ILE A 123 -1.49 2.45 -9.88
CA ILE A 123 -0.08 2.76 -9.57
C ILE A 123 0.81 2.37 -10.76
N LYS A 124 2.04 2.89 -10.81
CA LYS A 124 3.03 2.52 -11.83
C LYS A 124 3.71 1.21 -11.47
N ASN A 125 4.29 1.18 -10.27
CA ASN A 125 4.94 0.02 -9.69
C ASN A 125 5.07 0.25 -8.18
N ILE A 126 5.26 -0.82 -7.40
CA ILE A 126 5.52 -0.74 -5.96
C ILE A 126 6.74 -1.57 -5.58
N GLN A 127 7.54 -1.06 -4.65
CA GLN A 127 8.64 -1.78 -4.03
C GLN A 127 8.22 -2.22 -2.62
N ILE A 128 8.32 -3.52 -2.35
CA ILE A 128 8.09 -4.13 -1.04
C ILE A 128 9.39 -4.86 -0.69
N ASP A 129 10.22 -4.22 0.11
CA ASP A 129 11.54 -4.73 0.49
C ASP A 129 11.63 -4.88 2.00
N GLN A 130 12.25 -5.97 2.47
CA GLN A 130 12.40 -6.25 3.91
C GLN A 130 11.08 -6.32 4.70
N ALA A 131 9.97 -6.62 4.03
CA ALA A 131 8.70 -6.84 4.70
C ALA A 131 8.76 -8.14 5.51
N ASN A 132 8.27 -8.12 6.74
CA ASN A 132 8.19 -9.29 7.60
C ASN A 132 6.84 -9.35 8.30
N ASN A 133 6.10 -10.44 8.12
CA ASN A 133 4.80 -10.68 8.77
C ASN A 133 3.76 -9.60 8.46
N ILE A 134 3.51 -9.37 7.16
CA ILE A 134 2.58 -8.35 6.67
C ILE A 134 1.58 -8.97 5.71
N LYS A 135 0.32 -8.57 5.86
CA LYS A 135 -0.75 -8.94 4.94
C LYS A 135 -1.23 -7.74 4.14
N PHE A 136 -1.23 -7.88 2.83
CA PHE A 136 -1.94 -7.02 1.88
C PHE A 136 -3.26 -7.70 1.52
N TYR A 137 -4.40 -7.07 1.83
CA TYR A 137 -5.67 -7.77 1.66
C TYR A 137 -6.86 -6.90 1.30
N SER A 138 -7.87 -7.56 0.75
CA SER A 138 -9.05 -6.92 0.20
C SER A 138 -10.21 -7.91 0.10
N ASN A 139 -11.44 -7.40 0.06
CA ASN A 139 -12.62 -8.19 -0.29
C ASN A 139 -12.95 -8.14 -1.80
N ASN A 140 -12.59 -7.07 -2.52
CA ASN A 140 -12.93 -6.91 -3.95
C ASN A 140 -12.07 -5.90 -4.75
N GLY A 141 -11.14 -5.20 -4.09
CA GLY A 141 -10.17 -4.27 -4.65
C GLY A 141 -8.77 -4.85 -4.91
N GLY A 142 -7.79 -3.95 -5.01
CA GLY A 142 -6.37 -4.26 -5.26
C GLY A 142 -5.67 -3.17 -6.08
N LEU A 143 -4.80 -3.57 -7.01
CA LEU A 143 -3.94 -2.66 -7.77
C LEU A 143 -3.99 -2.94 -9.28
N TYR A 144 -4.00 -1.87 -10.09
CA TYR A 144 -3.75 -1.96 -11.52
C TYR A 144 -2.62 -1.05 -11.98
N GLN A 145 -1.84 -1.55 -12.93
CA GLN A 145 -0.74 -0.84 -13.52
C GLN A 145 -1.24 0.13 -14.59
N TYR A 146 -1.14 1.44 -14.37
CA TYR A 146 -1.67 2.43 -15.33
C TYR A 146 -0.75 2.70 -16.52
N VAL A 147 0.54 2.36 -16.41
CA VAL A 147 1.53 2.55 -17.47
C VAL A 147 2.51 1.37 -17.48
N ALA A 148 2.93 0.93 -18.67
CA ALA A 148 3.92 -0.13 -18.81
C ALA A 148 5.18 0.18 -17.97
N GLY A 149 5.62 -0.80 -17.19
CA GLY A 149 6.76 -0.65 -16.31
C GLY A 149 7.36 -1.99 -15.92
N ARG A 150 8.61 -1.94 -15.46
CA ARG A 150 9.29 -3.13 -14.94
C ARG A 150 8.68 -3.53 -13.61
N ASN A 151 8.30 -4.80 -13.48
CA ASN A 151 7.81 -5.49 -12.28
C ASN A 151 6.78 -4.66 -11.52
N PHE A 152 5.50 -4.91 -11.80
CA PHE A 152 4.44 -4.10 -11.21
C PHE A 152 4.48 -4.10 -9.68
N ILE A 153 4.54 -5.29 -9.08
CA ILE A 153 4.86 -5.48 -7.65
C ILE A 153 6.24 -6.11 -7.57
N ASN A 154 7.20 -5.40 -6.97
CA ASN A 154 8.55 -5.91 -6.73
C ASN A 154 8.72 -6.26 -5.26
N LEU A 155 8.70 -7.55 -4.95
CA LEU A 155 8.84 -8.10 -3.60
C LEU A 155 10.23 -8.71 -3.42
N THR A 156 11.03 -8.12 -2.54
CA THR A 156 12.42 -8.52 -2.32
C THR A 156 12.76 -8.67 -0.85
N ASN A 157 13.69 -9.56 -0.52
CA ASN A 157 14.26 -9.72 0.83
C ASN A 157 13.21 -9.83 1.96
N SER A 158 12.04 -10.39 1.66
CA SER A 158 10.86 -10.33 2.51
C SER A 158 10.45 -11.71 3.00
N SER A 159 9.84 -11.77 4.18
CA SER A 159 9.35 -13.01 4.77
C SER A 159 7.91 -12.89 5.28
N LYS A 160 7.15 -14.00 5.22
CA LYS A 160 5.78 -14.06 5.77
C LYS A 160 4.87 -12.95 5.22
N VAL A 161 4.94 -12.73 3.91
CA VAL A 161 4.09 -11.76 3.22
C VAL A 161 2.91 -12.48 2.58
N THR A 162 1.70 -11.99 2.87
CA THR A 162 0.46 -12.55 2.33
C THR A 162 -0.25 -11.53 1.45
N PHE A 163 -0.64 -11.94 0.25
CA PHE A 163 -1.60 -11.24 -0.60
C PHE A 163 -2.91 -12.01 -0.54
N GLU A 164 -3.98 -11.39 -0.06
CA GLU A 164 -5.25 -12.06 0.20
C GLU A 164 -6.44 -11.32 -0.41
N GLY A 165 -7.20 -11.96 -1.29
CA GLY A 165 -8.41 -11.36 -1.88
C GLY A 165 -8.14 -10.18 -2.82
N LEU A 166 -6.90 -10.05 -3.30
CA LEU A 166 -6.47 -8.92 -4.13
C LEU A 166 -6.62 -9.21 -5.62
N LYS A 167 -7.05 -8.18 -6.35
CA LYS A 167 -6.91 -8.10 -7.80
C LYS A 167 -5.60 -7.41 -8.15
N ILE A 168 -4.80 -8.03 -9.00
CA ILE A 168 -3.50 -7.52 -9.47
C ILE A 168 -3.54 -7.53 -11.00
N LYS A 169 -3.77 -6.35 -11.58
CA LYS A 169 -3.89 -6.18 -13.03
C LYS A 169 -2.65 -5.50 -13.60
N GLY A 170 -1.95 -6.20 -14.48
CA GLY A 170 -0.87 -5.63 -15.27
C GLY A 170 -1.38 -4.67 -16.34
N PHE A 171 -0.45 -3.98 -17.00
CA PHE A 171 -0.78 -3.02 -18.05
C PHE A 171 -1.36 -3.70 -19.31
N GLY A 172 -0.94 -4.92 -19.62
CA GLY A 172 -1.52 -5.72 -20.70
C GLY A 172 -1.05 -5.38 -22.11
N GLN A 173 -0.04 -4.52 -22.28
CA GLN A 173 0.63 -4.45 -23.58
C GLN A 173 1.51 -5.68 -23.73
N PHE A 174 1.14 -6.53 -24.67
CA PHE A 174 1.88 -7.73 -25.03
C PHE A 174 3.19 -7.41 -25.76
N GLU A 175 3.47 -6.15 -26.07
CA GLU A 175 4.75 -5.75 -26.67
C GLU A 175 5.70 -5.24 -25.60
N ILE A 176 6.78 -5.99 -25.38
CA ILE A 176 7.92 -5.52 -24.59
C ILE A 176 8.60 -4.43 -25.44
N PRO A 177 8.82 -3.22 -24.90
CA PRO A 177 9.50 -2.16 -25.64
C PRO A 177 10.82 -2.65 -26.25
N GLN A 178 11.10 -2.27 -27.49
CA GLN A 178 12.28 -2.72 -28.22
C GLN A 178 13.56 -2.39 -27.43
N GLY A 179 14.39 -3.40 -27.15
CA GLY A 179 15.64 -3.26 -26.41
C GLY A 179 15.54 -3.52 -24.89
N GLU A 180 14.34 -3.76 -24.35
CA GLU A 180 14.16 -4.14 -22.95
C GLU A 180 14.16 -5.67 -22.78
N SER A 181 14.78 -6.15 -21.69
CA SER A 181 14.70 -7.57 -21.33
C SER A 181 13.30 -7.88 -20.81
N GLY A 182 12.63 -8.86 -21.42
CA GLY A 182 11.32 -9.32 -20.98
C GLY A 182 11.29 -9.85 -19.54
N THR A 183 12.44 -10.12 -18.91
CA THR A 183 12.52 -10.70 -17.55
C THR A 183 11.84 -9.84 -16.49
N TYR A 184 11.67 -8.55 -16.75
CA TYR A 184 11.12 -7.61 -15.78
C TYR A 184 9.68 -7.18 -16.05
N TYR A 185 8.87 -7.94 -16.79
CA TYR A 185 7.49 -7.51 -17.14
C TYR A 185 6.40 -8.41 -16.52
N HIS A 186 6.54 -8.67 -15.22
CA HIS A 186 5.62 -9.51 -14.46
C HIS A 186 4.71 -8.65 -13.58
N ASN A 187 3.50 -9.15 -13.29
CA ASN A 187 2.63 -8.48 -12.34
C ASN A 187 3.23 -8.53 -10.94
N VAL A 188 3.82 -9.66 -10.57
CA VAL A 188 4.57 -9.81 -9.33
C VAL A 188 5.93 -10.43 -9.62
N TYR A 189 6.97 -9.77 -9.15
CA TYR A 189 8.33 -10.30 -9.10
C TYR A 189 8.70 -10.55 -7.64
N ILE A 190 9.20 -11.73 -7.34
CA ILE A 190 9.58 -12.18 -6.00
C ILE A 190 11.02 -12.66 -6.06
N SER A 191 11.89 -12.09 -5.22
CA SER A 191 13.30 -12.48 -5.14
C SER A 191 13.80 -12.50 -3.71
N ASP A 192 14.55 -13.55 -3.34
CA ASP A 192 15.23 -13.64 -2.03
C ASP A 192 14.23 -13.56 -0.86
N CYS A 193 13.09 -14.23 -1.02
CA CYS A 193 11.98 -14.18 -0.08
C CYS A 193 11.71 -15.53 0.60
N SER A 194 10.90 -15.53 1.67
CA SER A 194 10.44 -16.77 2.30
C SER A 194 9.00 -16.70 2.80
N GLU A 195 8.28 -17.82 2.77
CA GLU A 195 6.90 -17.91 3.29
C GLU A 195 5.98 -16.86 2.64
N ILE A 196 5.93 -16.86 1.30
CA ILE A 196 5.07 -15.95 0.54
C ILE A 196 3.76 -16.67 0.20
N SER A 197 2.63 -16.01 0.43
CA SER A 197 1.31 -16.60 0.19
C SER A 197 0.44 -15.70 -0.68
N PHE A 198 -0.22 -16.29 -1.67
CA PHE A 198 -1.32 -15.71 -2.42
C PHE A 198 -2.57 -16.55 -2.13
N ASP A 199 -3.64 -15.91 -1.65
CA ASP A 199 -4.90 -16.59 -1.35
C ASP A 199 -6.10 -15.77 -1.86
N ARG A 200 -7.03 -16.42 -2.55
CA ARG A 200 -8.22 -15.77 -3.14
C ARG A 200 -7.90 -14.58 -4.07
N CYS A 201 -6.75 -14.58 -4.74
CA CYS A 201 -6.34 -13.47 -5.61
C CYS A 201 -6.79 -13.63 -7.06
N GLU A 202 -6.80 -12.52 -7.80
CA GLU A 202 -6.86 -12.51 -9.26
C GLU A 202 -5.62 -11.82 -9.80
N VAL A 203 -4.83 -12.51 -10.64
CA VAL A 203 -3.63 -11.93 -11.27
C VAL A 203 -3.80 -12.01 -12.78
N PHE A 204 -3.93 -10.87 -13.44
CA PHE A 204 -4.32 -10.85 -14.85
C PHE A 204 -3.71 -9.72 -15.65
N ASN A 205 -3.82 -9.82 -16.98
CA ASN A 205 -3.36 -8.80 -17.92
C ASN A 205 -1.85 -8.48 -17.81
N ALA A 206 -1.03 -9.48 -17.49
CA ALA A 206 0.41 -9.31 -17.44
C ALA A 206 1.02 -9.18 -18.85
N THR A 207 1.96 -8.24 -19.02
CA THR A 207 2.75 -8.12 -20.26
C THR A 207 3.54 -9.40 -20.55
N ARG A 208 4.08 -10.06 -19.51
CA ARG A 208 4.72 -11.38 -19.62
C ARG A 208 4.07 -12.40 -18.68
N GLY A 209 4.43 -12.40 -17.41
CA GLY A 209 4.01 -13.42 -16.45
C GLY A 209 3.15 -12.86 -15.33
N GLY A 210 2.24 -13.66 -14.78
CA GLY A 210 1.52 -13.31 -13.55
C GLY A 210 2.49 -13.16 -12.38
N ILE A 211 3.14 -14.24 -11.98
CA ILE A 211 4.11 -14.25 -10.88
C ILE A 211 5.44 -14.82 -11.38
N LEU A 212 6.54 -14.09 -11.15
CA LEU A 212 7.91 -14.60 -11.24
C LEU A 212 8.48 -14.75 -9.84
N SER A 213 8.97 -15.94 -9.54
CA SER A 213 9.60 -16.25 -8.26
C SER A 213 11.01 -16.79 -8.47
N ILE A 214 11.97 -16.15 -7.80
CA ILE A 214 13.40 -16.45 -7.87
C ILE A 214 13.93 -16.56 -6.44
N ARG A 215 14.75 -17.57 -6.14
CA ARG A 215 15.38 -17.74 -4.81
C ARG A 215 14.38 -17.55 -3.65
N THR A 216 13.22 -18.20 -3.74
CA THR A 216 12.14 -18.05 -2.76
C THR A 216 11.89 -19.36 -2.03
N ASN A 217 12.01 -19.33 -0.71
CA ASN A 217 11.76 -20.48 0.15
C ASN A 217 10.28 -20.51 0.55
N TYR A 218 9.49 -21.39 -0.07
CA TYR A 218 8.04 -21.52 0.10
C TYR A 218 7.22 -20.38 -0.50
N LEU A 219 6.59 -20.69 -1.64
CA LEU A 219 5.55 -19.88 -2.27
C LEU A 219 4.26 -20.71 -2.30
N SER A 220 3.21 -20.22 -1.66
CA SER A 220 1.88 -20.84 -1.69
C SER A 220 0.94 -20.01 -2.55
N VAL A 221 0.19 -20.67 -3.44
CA VAL A 221 -0.82 -20.01 -4.26
C VAL A 221 -2.11 -20.81 -4.21
N ASN A 222 -3.07 -20.32 -3.43
CA ASN A 222 -4.33 -21.00 -3.16
C ASN A 222 -5.50 -20.17 -3.68
N ASN A 223 -6.50 -20.81 -4.28
CA ASN A 223 -7.74 -20.16 -4.72
C ASN A 223 -7.53 -18.91 -5.61
N CYS A 224 -6.41 -18.84 -6.32
CA CYS A 224 -6.09 -17.71 -7.17
C CYS A 224 -6.51 -17.98 -8.62
N ARG A 225 -6.95 -16.95 -9.33
CA ARG A 225 -7.26 -16.99 -10.76
C ARG A 225 -6.19 -16.25 -11.55
N PHE A 226 -5.72 -16.88 -12.63
CA PHE A 226 -4.77 -16.28 -13.55
C PHE A 226 -5.36 -16.28 -14.96
N TYR A 227 -5.49 -15.11 -15.58
CA TYR A 227 -6.08 -15.00 -16.92
C TYR A 227 -5.49 -13.82 -17.68
N GLN A 228 -5.54 -13.88 -19.02
CA GLN A 228 -5.00 -12.81 -19.89
C GLN A 228 -3.52 -12.49 -19.60
N ASN A 229 -2.76 -13.47 -19.12
CA ASN A 229 -1.31 -13.38 -18.95
C ASN A 229 -0.64 -14.20 -20.06
N ARG A 230 0.55 -13.83 -20.55
CA ARG A 230 1.29 -14.70 -21.48
C ARG A 230 1.79 -15.97 -20.81
N SER A 231 2.16 -15.87 -19.53
CA SER A 231 2.53 -16.98 -18.64
C SER A 231 1.84 -16.81 -17.29
N MET A 232 1.39 -17.91 -16.68
CA MET A 232 0.86 -17.86 -15.31
C MET A 232 2.00 -17.69 -14.29
N PHE A 233 3.04 -18.52 -14.44
CA PHE A 233 4.18 -18.62 -13.53
C PHE A 233 5.49 -18.76 -14.31
N ASP A 234 6.46 -17.91 -13.99
CA ASP A 234 7.86 -18.12 -14.37
C ASP A 234 8.63 -18.46 -13.07
N LEU A 235 9.18 -19.68 -12.97
CA LEU A 235 9.99 -20.10 -11.82
C LEU A 235 11.45 -20.22 -12.24
N SER A 236 12.38 -19.63 -11.49
CA SER A 236 13.80 -19.81 -11.77
C SER A 236 14.63 -19.95 -10.48
N TYR A 237 15.39 -21.05 -10.41
CA TYR A 237 16.39 -21.41 -9.38
C TYR A 237 15.98 -21.31 -7.90
N GLY A 238 15.98 -22.47 -7.21
CA GLY A 238 15.98 -22.60 -5.75
C GLY A 238 14.63 -22.97 -5.12
N TYR A 239 14.57 -24.17 -4.54
CA TYR A 239 13.58 -24.72 -3.58
C TYR A 239 12.17 -24.10 -3.56
N THR A 240 11.45 -24.16 -4.68
CA THR A 240 10.02 -23.80 -4.70
C THR A 240 9.15 -25.04 -4.51
N HIS A 241 8.64 -25.26 -3.29
CA HIS A 241 7.48 -26.13 -3.09
C HIS A 241 6.22 -25.32 -3.42
N THR A 242 5.89 -25.22 -4.71
CA THR A 242 4.64 -24.59 -5.15
C THR A 242 3.50 -25.58 -4.96
N LYS A 243 2.60 -25.32 -4.01
CA LYS A 243 1.29 -25.97 -3.99
C LYS A 243 0.33 -25.06 -4.75
N TYR A 244 -0.15 -25.52 -5.90
CA TYR A 244 -1.16 -24.85 -6.71
C TYR A 244 -2.41 -25.71 -6.75
N ASP A 245 -3.48 -25.25 -6.10
CA ASP A 245 -4.78 -25.93 -6.04
C ASP A 245 -5.86 -25.23 -6.93
N GLY A 246 -5.44 -24.48 -7.96
CA GLY A 246 -6.35 -23.71 -8.83
C GLY A 246 -6.96 -24.53 -9.98
N ARG A 247 -8.24 -24.26 -10.31
CA ARG A 247 -8.86 -24.73 -11.57
C ARG A 247 -8.44 -23.81 -12.73
N PRO A 248 -8.23 -24.35 -13.94
CA PRO A 248 -7.90 -23.56 -15.13
C PRO A 248 -8.99 -22.53 -15.47
#